data_AF-A0AAD3NIB1-F1
#
_entry.id   AF-A0AAD3NIB1-F1
#
_cell.length_a   1.000
_cell.length_b   1.000
_cell.length_c   1.000
_cell.angle_alpha   90.00
_cell.angle_beta   90.00
_cell.angle_gamma   90.00
#
_symmetry.space_group_name_H-M   'P 1'
#
loop_
_entity.id
_entity.type
_entity.pdbx_description
1 polymer ?
#
loop_
_entity_poly.entity_id
_entity_poly.type
_entity_poly.pdbx_seq_one_letter_code
_entity_poly.pdbx_strand_id
1 'polypeptide(L)' 'MQRSYRMNSAFVAVLLGVFGALASTEDCPSGQHTASGECCKQCQPGEGVIKPCGATQTVCVPCLDSE' A
#
# COMPACT_ATOMS: atom_id res chain seq x y z
N MET A 1 13.93 24.68 -41.02
CA MET A 1 13.47 23.31 -40.71
C MET A 1 12.32 23.41 -39.70
N GLN A 2 11.09 23.63 -40.15
CA GLN A 2 9.91 23.60 -39.29
C GLN A 2 9.22 22.25 -39.50
N ARG A 3 9.56 21.27 -38.67
CA ARG A 3 8.79 20.03 -38.61
C ARG A 3 7.70 20.25 -37.56
N SER A 4 6.63 20.91 -38.00
CA SER A 4 5.43 21.15 -37.22
C SER A 4 4.89 19.81 -36.72
N TYR A 5 5.15 19.49 -35.45
CA TYR A 5 4.61 18.32 -34.79
C TYR A 5 3.15 18.63 -34.44
N ARG A 6 2.26 18.43 -35.42
CA ARG A 6 0.81 18.60 -35.27
C ARG A 6 0.27 17.39 -34.50
N MET A 7 0.65 17.29 -33.23
CA MET A 7 0.12 16.30 -32.30
C MET A 7 -1.37 16.58 -32.11
N ASN A 8 -2.19 15.65 -32.55
CA ASN A 8 -3.63 15.70 -32.35
C ASN A 8 -3.87 15.58 -30.83
N SER A 9 -4.19 16.71 -30.18
CA SER A 9 -4.29 16.85 -28.71
C SER A 9 -5.15 15.76 -28.06
N ALA A 10 -6.15 15.26 -28.79
CA ALA A 10 -6.99 14.13 -28.40
C ALA A 10 -6.19 12.84 -28.12
N PHE A 11 -5.15 12.53 -28.90
CA PHE A 11 -4.34 11.32 -28.69
C PHE A 11 -3.52 11.40 -27.40
N VAL A 12 -2.99 12.58 -27.08
CA VAL A 12 -2.24 12.79 -25.82
C VAL A 12 -3.18 12.64 -24.61
N ALA A 13 -4.41 13.17 -24.71
CA ALA A 13 -5.41 13.03 -23.65
C ALA A 13 -5.87 11.57 -23.46
N VAL A 14 -6.08 10.82 -24.54
CA VAL A 14 -6.47 9.39 -24.47
C VAL A 14 -5.37 8.56 -23.82
N LEU A 15 -4.10 8.79 -24.17
CA LEU A 15 -2.98 8.07 -23.57
C LEU A 15 -2.84 8.36 -22.07
N LEU A 16 -2.96 9.61 -21.64
CA LEU A 16 -2.86 9.99 -20.23
C LEU A 16 -4.04 9.48 -19.38
N GLY A 17 -5.24 9.34 -19.96
CA GLY A 17 -6.43 8.85 -19.25
C GLY A 17 -6.37 7.36 -18.88
N VAL A 18 -5.62 6.54 -19.61
CA VAL A 18 -5.53 5.09 -19.37
C VAL A 18 -4.56 4.74 -18.23
N PHE A 19 -3.52 5.55 -17.99
CA PHE A 19 -2.53 5.29 -16.91
C PHE A 19 -3.02 5.69 -15.51
N GLY A 20 -4.01 6.58 -15.39
CA GLY A 20 -4.45 7.13 -14.10
C GLY A 20 -5.26 6.18 -13.22
N ALA A 21 -5.67 5.00 -13.71
CA ALA A 21 -6.62 4.12 -13.03
C ALA A 21 -5.99 2.90 -12.33
N LEU A 22 -4.65 2.75 -12.32
CA LEU A 22 -3.98 1.52 -11.87
C LEU A 22 -3.28 1.59 -10.51
N ALA A 23 -3.43 2.66 -9.72
CA ALA A 23 -2.60 2.89 -8.53
C ALA A 23 -3.39 3.10 -7.23
N SER A 24 -4.45 2.32 -6.99
CA SER A 24 -4.99 2.14 -5.64
C SER A 24 -5.00 0.66 -5.27
N THR A 25 -3.82 0.04 -5.34
CA THR A 25 -3.50 -0.99 -4.36
C THR A 25 -3.31 -0.24 -3.06
N GLU A 26 -4.26 -0.35 -2.12
CA GLU A 26 -4.05 0.20 -0.79
C GLU A 26 -2.80 -0.48 -0.24
N ASP A 27 -1.69 0.26 -0.21
CA ASP A 27 -0.40 -0.26 0.23
C ASP A 27 -0.57 -0.74 1.66
N CYS A 28 -0.51 -2.06 1.86
CA CYS A 28 -0.56 -2.64 3.19
C CYS A 28 0.67 -2.14 3.96
N PRO A 29 0.52 -1.30 5.00
CA PRO A 29 1.66 -0.62 5.64
C PRO A 29 2.64 -1.58 6.32
N SER A 30 2.20 -2.79 6.65
CA SER A 30 3.05 -3.85 7.19
C SER A 30 3.80 -4.65 6.13
N GLY A 31 3.46 -4.49 4.85
CA GLY A 31 4.03 -5.24 3.72
C GLY A 31 3.70 -6.73 3.72
N GLN A 32 2.81 -7.19 4.61
CA GLN A 32 2.50 -8.60 4.82
C GLN A 32 0.99 -8.83 4.89
N HIS A 33 0.57 -10.04 4.51
CA HIS A 33 -0.83 -10.46 4.58
C HIS A 33 -0.96 -11.76 5.37
N THR A 34 -2.11 -11.97 5.98
CA THR A 34 -2.48 -13.26 6.57
C THR A 34 -2.67 -14.31 5.49
N ALA A 35 -2.74 -15.58 5.88
CA ALA A 35 -3.10 -16.68 4.99
C ALA A 35 -4.52 -16.53 4.38
N SER A 36 -5.38 -15.70 4.97
CA SER A 36 -6.70 -15.35 4.44
C SER A 36 -6.71 -14.11 3.54
N GLY A 37 -5.56 -13.46 3.34
CA GLY A 37 -5.43 -12.25 2.51
C GLY A 37 -5.73 -10.93 3.21
N GLU A 38 -5.85 -10.92 4.55
CA GLU A 38 -6.03 -9.68 5.32
C GLU A 38 -4.67 -8.98 5.52
N CYS A 39 -4.61 -7.66 5.38
CA CYS A 39 -3.39 -6.89 5.65
C CYS A 39 -2.99 -7.01 7.12
N CYS A 40 -1.73 -7.35 7.38
CA CYS A 40 -1.23 -7.54 8.76
C CYS A 40 -1.28 -6.22 9.54
N LYS A 41 -1.75 -6.29 10.79
CA LYS A 41 -1.76 -5.13 11.70
C LYS A 41 -0.37 -4.86 12.24
N GLN A 42 -0.07 -3.59 12.43
CA GLN A 42 1.15 -3.10 13.08
C GLN A 42 0.80 -2.67 14.50
N CYS A 43 1.63 -3.06 15.49
CA CYS A 43 1.39 -2.67 16.88
C CYS A 43 1.62 -1.18 17.08
N GLN A 44 0.85 -0.58 17.99
CA GLN A 44 1.00 0.84 18.31
C GLN A 44 2.28 1.10 19.11
N PRO A 45 2.77 2.35 19.13
CA PRO A 45 3.81 2.74 20.08
C PRO A 45 3.41 2.37 21.51
N GLY A 46 4.30 1.71 22.24
CA GLY A 46 4.01 1.20 23.59
C GLY A 46 3.45 -0.23 23.61
N GLU A 47 3.25 -0.88 22.46
CA GLU A 47 2.90 -2.29 22.36
C GLU A 47 4.03 -3.13 21.73
N GLY A 48 4.16 -4.37 22.18
CA GLY A 48 5.04 -5.39 21.63
C GLY A 48 4.26 -6.51 20.93
N VAL A 49 4.88 -7.11 19.90
CA VAL A 49 4.33 -8.28 19.19
C VAL A 49 4.59 -9.55 20.02
N ILE A 50 3.52 -10.24 20.44
CA ILE A 50 3.63 -11.56 21.09
C ILE A 50 3.35 -12.72 20.13
N LYS A 51 2.59 -12.46 19.06
CA LYS A 51 2.33 -13.42 17.99
C LYS A 51 2.48 -12.72 16.64
N PRO A 52 3.36 -13.20 15.75
CA PRO A 52 3.53 -12.60 14.44
C PRO A 52 2.33 -12.88 13.53
N CYS A 53 2.19 -12.06 12.49
CA CYS A 53 1.23 -12.30 11.42
C CYS A 53 1.58 -13.57 10.62
N GLY A 54 0.56 -14.30 10.16
CA GLY A 54 0.72 -15.49 9.33
C GLY A 54 -0.63 -16.17 9.09
N ALA A 55 -0.85 -17.34 9.69
CA ALA A 55 -2.17 -18.00 9.64
C ALA A 55 -3.28 -17.18 10.31
N THR A 56 -2.91 -16.39 11.32
CA THR A 56 -3.78 -15.43 12.01
C THR A 56 -3.12 -14.06 12.04
N GLN A 57 -3.85 -13.04 12.50
CA GLN A 57 -3.29 -11.71 12.68
C GLN A 57 -2.17 -11.64 13.73
N THR A 58 -1.40 -10.56 13.63
CA THR A 58 -0.49 -10.08 14.69
C THR A 58 -1.28 -9.89 15.99
N VAL A 59 -0.72 -10.35 17.10
CA VAL A 59 -1.25 -10.06 18.44
C VAL A 59 -0.26 -9.15 19.15
N CYS A 60 -0.76 -7.99 19.55
CA CYS A 60 -0.02 -6.93 20.25
C CYS A 60 -0.44 -6.92 21.73
N VAL A 61 0.50 -6.61 22.61
CA VAL A 61 0.23 -6.36 24.03
C VAL A 61 0.98 -5.13 24.49
N PRO A 62 0.46 -4.37 25.48
CA PRO A 62 1.21 -3.27 26.08
C PRO A 62 2.56 -3.75 26.62
N CYS A 63 3.60 -2.96 26.37
CA CYS A 63 4.87 -3.10 27.07
C CYS A 63 4.64 -2.80 28.55
N LEU A 64 5.22 -3.60 29.43
CA LEU A 64 5.22 -3.30 30.85
C LEU A 64 6.25 -2.18 31.08
N ASP A 65 5.78 -1.00 31.51
CA ASP A 65 6.67 0.08 31.91
C ASP A 65 7.56 -0.41 33.06
N SER A 66 8.87 -0.18 32.94
CA SER A 66 9.82 -0.55 33.98
C SER A 66 9.73 0.45 35.13
N GLU A 67 9.45 -0.04 36.34
CA GLU A 67 9.34 0.71 37.60
C GLU A 67 10.61 1.53 37.92
#